data_AF-A0A7S1ZW26-F1
#
_entry.id   AF-A0A7S1ZW26-F1
#
_cell.length_a   1.000
_cell.length_b   1.000
_cell.length_c   1.000
_cell.angle_alpha   90.00
_cell.angle_beta   90.00
_cell.angle_gamma   90.00
#
_symmetry.space_group_name_H-M   'P 1'
#
loop_
_entity.id
_entity.type
_entity.pdbx_description
1 polymer ?
#
loop_
_entity_poly.entity_id
_entity_poly.type
_entity_poly.pdbx_seq_one_letter_code
_entity_poly.pdbx_strand_id
1 'polypeptide(L)'
;GEREEDDEEDESKVIGTLLRITDFRRLEDGRLMILVHGLERFVVDTIKQDVPYATADVQILPDIDITSSFLLPPKHEKDDKNTIRQKEHEWKQARRNAIFHSFYYHEYENKRMDLPLPADCEYLPKNGLPVCPLSLVCALA
;
A
#
# COMPACT_ATOMS: atom_id res chain seq x y z
N GLY A 1 -1.61 -12.22 -46.64
CA GLY A 1 -0.82 -12.41 -45.42
C GLY A 1 -0.79 -11.08 -44.75
N GLU A 2 -1.82 -10.81 -43.95
CA GLU A 2 -1.96 -9.55 -43.22
C GLU A 2 -1.32 -9.78 -41.86
N ARG A 3 -0.32 -8.95 -41.57
CA ARG A 3 0.42 -8.95 -40.31
C ARG A 3 -0.36 -8.01 -39.41
N GLU A 4 -1.09 -8.56 -38.44
CA GLU A 4 -1.68 -7.77 -37.36
C GLU A 4 -0.51 -7.12 -36.61
N GLU A 5 -0.41 -5.80 -36.73
CA GLU A 5 0.44 -4.98 -35.89
C GLU A 5 -0.32 -4.82 -34.57
N ASP A 6 0.13 -5.56 -33.55
CA ASP A 6 -0.33 -5.38 -32.18
C ASP A 6 0.20 -4.02 -31.69
N ASP A 7 -0.60 -2.97 -31.89
CA ASP A 7 -0.42 -1.69 -31.22
C ASP A 7 -0.71 -1.93 -29.72
N GLU A 8 0.31 -2.29 -28.94
CA GLU A 8 0.26 -2.22 -27.48
C GLU A 8 0.12 -0.74 -27.10
N GLU A 9 -1.12 -0.24 -27.02
CA GLU A 9 -1.41 1.05 -26.43
C GLU A 9 -0.85 1.05 -25.00
N ASP A 10 0.13 1.93 -24.73
CA ASP A 10 0.67 2.18 -23.40
C ASP A 10 -0.44 2.76 -22.49
N GLU A 11 -1.33 1.89 -22.00
CA GLU A 11 -2.35 2.25 -21.03
C GLU A 11 -1.66 2.61 -19.71
N SER A 12 -1.59 3.92 -19.45
CA SER A 12 -1.10 4.44 -18.18
C SER A 12 -2.03 4.02 -17.05
N LYS A 13 -1.62 3.02 -16.26
CA LYS A 13 -2.38 2.56 -15.10
C LYS A 13 -2.19 3.48 -13.90
N VAL A 14 -3.30 3.77 -13.21
CA VAL A 14 -3.28 4.59 -11.99
C VAL A 14 -2.93 3.72 -10.78
N ILE A 15 -1.87 4.12 -10.07
CA ILE A 15 -1.42 3.49 -8.83
C ILE A 15 -1.85 4.36 -7.64
N GLY A 16 -2.41 3.73 -6.62
CA GLY A 16 -2.83 4.38 -5.37
C GLY A 16 -2.29 3.68 -4.12
N THR A 17 -2.61 4.25 -2.95
CA THR A 17 -2.25 3.71 -1.64
C THR A 17 -3.52 3.43 -0.84
N LEU A 18 -3.64 2.21 -0.32
CA LEU A 18 -4.69 1.82 0.59
C LEU A 18 -4.47 2.49 1.94
N LEU A 19 -5.46 3.24 2.42
CA LEU A 19 -5.39 3.97 3.68
C LEU A 19 -6.35 3.36 4.69
N ARG A 20 -5.88 3.17 5.93
CA ARG A 20 -6.71 2.82 7.08
C ARG A 20 -6.96 4.06 7.92
N ILE A 21 -8.22 4.38 8.16
CA ILE A 21 -8.60 5.44 9.09
C ILE A 21 -8.27 4.98 10.51
N THR A 22 -7.42 5.73 11.21
CA THR A 22 -7.03 5.45 12.59
C THR A 22 -7.76 6.34 13.59
N ASP A 23 -8.02 7.59 13.21
CA ASP A 23 -8.77 8.54 14.03
C ASP A 23 -9.49 9.56 13.13
N PHE A 24 -10.55 10.17 13.63
CA PHE A 24 -11.25 11.25 12.95
C PHE A 24 -11.86 12.23 13.94
N ARG A 25 -11.88 13.51 13.56
CA ARG A 25 -12.52 14.58 14.32
C ARG A 25 -13.31 15.48 13.40
N ARG A 26 -14.52 15.85 13.82
CA ARG A 26 -15.30 16.90 13.15
C ARG A 26 -14.88 18.26 13.68
N LEU A 27 -14.59 19.18 12.77
CA LEU A 27 -14.28 20.57 13.08
C LEU A 27 -15.58 21.36 13.29
N GLU A 28 -15.48 22.53 13.91
CA GLU A 28 -16.64 23.38 14.24
C GLU A 28 -17.41 23.84 13.00
N ASP A 29 -16.73 23.97 11.86
CA ASP A 29 -17.31 24.29 10.56
C ASP A 29 -17.94 23.08 9.83
N GLY A 30 -17.93 21.91 10.47
CA GLY A 30 -18.51 20.68 9.94
C GLY A 30 -17.60 19.85 9.04
N ARG A 31 -16.36 20.30 8.73
CA ARG A 31 -15.36 19.50 8.00
C ARG A 31 -14.85 18.32 8.85
N LEU A 32 -14.33 17.29 8.19
CA LEU A 32 -13.70 16.14 8.84
C LEU A 32 -12.17 16.24 8.72
N MET A 33 -11.50 16.18 9.86
CA MET A 33 -10.07 15.93 9.96
C MET A 33 -9.87 14.44 10.24
N ILE A 34 -9.15 13.74 9.36
CA ILE A 34 -8.98 12.29 9.44
C ILE A 34 -7.49 11.97 9.54
N LEU A 35 -7.11 11.18 10.53
CA LEU A 35 -5.79 10.58 10.63
C LEU A 35 -5.85 9.20 9.96
N VAL A 36 -4.90 8.96 9.06
CA VAL A 36 -4.84 7.73 8.27
C VAL A 36 -3.45 7.13 8.30
N HIS A 37 -3.38 5.80 8.25
CA HIS A 37 -2.15 5.05 8.03
C HIS A 37 -2.18 4.43 6.63
N GLY A 38 -1.10 4.59 5.87
CA GLY A 38 -0.91 3.85 4.61
C GLY A 38 -0.62 2.38 4.91
N LEU A 39 -1.32 1.49 4.21
CA LEU A 39 -1.14 0.04 4.34
C LEU A 39 -0.38 -0.52 3.13
N GLU A 40 -0.97 -0.43 1.95
CA GLU A 40 -0.53 -1.17 0.76
C GLU A 40 -0.63 -0.33 -0.51
N ARG A 41 0.08 -0.72 -1.56
CA ARG A 41 -0.10 -0.14 -2.90
C ARG A 41 -1.15 -0.92 -3.68
N PHE A 42 -1.86 -0.24 -4.58
CA PHE A 42 -2.79 -0.91 -5.48
C PHE A 42 -2.81 -0.27 -6.87
N VAL A 43 -3.24 -1.05 -7.87
CA VAL A 43 -3.60 -0.56 -9.20
C VAL A 43 -5.11 -0.50 -9.31
N VAL A 44 -5.64 0.59 -9.86
CA VAL A 44 -7.07 0.72 -10.17
C VAL A 44 -7.39 -0.11 -11.41
N ASP A 45 -8.38 -1.00 -11.30
CA ASP A 45 -8.85 -1.83 -12.41
C ASP A 45 -10.09 -1.21 -13.07
N THR A 46 -11.13 -0.94 -12.28
CA THR A 46 -12.36 -0.31 -12.78
C THR A 46 -12.89 0.70 -11.77
N ILE A 47 -13.24 1.90 -12.23
CA ILE A 47 -13.86 2.94 -11.41
C ILE A 47 -15.37 2.90 -11.61
N LYS A 48 -16.12 2.83 -10.52
CA LYS A 48 -17.58 2.91 -10.46
C LYS A 48 -17.97 4.22 -9.80
N GLN A 49 -18.44 5.18 -10.59
CA GLN A 49 -18.86 6.48 -10.09
C GLN A 49 -20.28 6.41 -9.53
N ASP A 50 -20.38 5.95 -8.28
CA ASP A 50 -21.65 5.92 -7.54
C ASP A 50 -21.84 7.18 -6.69
N VAL A 51 -23.08 7.50 -6.36
CA VAL A 51 -23.45 8.58 -5.42
C VAL A 51 -23.82 7.91 -4.09
N PRO A 52 -23.30 8.35 -2.94
CA PRO A 52 -22.64 9.64 -2.69
C PRO A 52 -21.11 9.66 -2.82
N TYR A 53 -20.48 8.53 -3.13
CA TYR A 53 -19.03 8.44 -3.32
C TYR A 53 -18.66 7.39 -4.37
N ALA A 54 -17.60 7.67 -5.11
CA ALA A 54 -17.04 6.73 -6.08
C ALA A 54 -16.46 5.50 -5.38
N THR A 55 -16.61 4.36 -6.01
CA THR A 55 -15.96 3.10 -5.63
C THR A 55 -15.05 2.65 -6.77
N ALA A 56 -14.08 1.79 -6.47
CA ALA A 56 -13.20 1.23 -7.48
C ALA A 56 -12.85 -0.21 -7.14
N ASP A 57 -12.82 -1.05 -8.15
CA ASP A 57 -12.22 -2.37 -8.07
C ASP A 57 -10.70 -2.19 -8.25
N VAL A 58 -9.92 -2.73 -7.32
CA VAL A 58 -8.47 -2.51 -7.25
C VAL A 58 -7.73 -3.82 -7.07
N GLN A 59 -6.49 -3.85 -7.55
CA GLN A 59 -5.59 -4.98 -7.39
C GLN A 59 -4.41 -4.60 -6.51
N ILE A 60 -4.22 -5.31 -5.39
CA ILE A 60 -3.09 -5.07 -4.48
C ILE A 60 -1.77 -5.37 -5.18
N LEU A 61 -0.83 -4.43 -5.04
CA LEU A 61 0.56 -4.56 -5.42
C LEU A 61 1.36 -4.86 -4.17
N PRO A 62 1.86 -6.10 -4.02
CA PRO A 62 2.72 -6.44 -2.90
C PRO A 62 3.99 -5.59 -2.96
N ASP A 63 4.54 -5.27 -1.80
CA ASP A 63 5.84 -4.62 -1.72
C ASP A 63 6.94 -5.58 -2.18
N ILE A 64 7.45 -5.30 -3.38
CA ILE A 64 8.47 -6.08 -4.04
C ILE A 64 9.83 -5.53 -3.58
N ASP A 65 10.54 -6.25 -2.72
CA ASP A 65 11.98 -6.02 -2.57
C ASP A 65 12.66 -6.41 -3.88
N ILE A 66 13.64 -5.62 -4.32
CA ILE A 66 14.34 -5.74 -5.63
C ILE A 66 14.89 -7.16 -5.89
N THR A 67 15.09 -7.95 -4.85
CA THR A 67 15.53 -9.36 -4.88
C THR A 67 14.45 -10.38 -5.23
N SER A 68 13.16 -10.03 -5.19
CA SER A 68 12.04 -10.96 -5.37
C SER A 68 11.54 -11.02 -6.83
N SER A 69 12.44 -11.41 -7.74
CA SER A 69 12.14 -11.60 -9.17
C SER A 69 10.96 -12.55 -9.44
N PHE A 70 10.63 -13.44 -8.50
CA PHE A 70 9.50 -14.37 -8.57
C PHE A 70 8.12 -13.71 -8.48
N LEU A 71 8.03 -12.45 -8.04
CA LEU A 71 6.77 -11.70 -7.94
C LEU A 71 6.46 -10.90 -9.21
N LEU A 72 7.40 -10.81 -10.15
CA LEU A 72 7.19 -10.17 -11.43
C LEU A 72 6.53 -11.15 -12.41
N PRO A 73 5.62 -10.67 -13.29
CA PRO A 73 5.05 -11.51 -14.32
C PRO A 73 6.18 -12.12 -15.18
N PRO A 74 6.07 -13.41 -15.54
CA PRO A 74 7.10 -14.07 -16.33
C PRO A 74 7.23 -13.40 -17.69
N LYS A 75 8.46 -13.05 -18.09
CA LYS A 75 8.72 -12.60 -19.46
C LYS A 75 8.58 -13.78 -20.41
N HIS A 76 7.70 -13.67 -21.39
CA HIS A 76 7.47 -14.71 -22.40
C HIS A 76 8.52 -14.65 -23.51
N GLU A 77 9.77 -14.94 -23.19
CA GLU A 77 10.82 -15.05 -24.22
C GLU A 77 10.87 -16.48 -24.75
N LYS A 78 10.33 -16.69 -25.97
CA LYS A 78 10.46 -17.92 -26.77
C LYS A 78 10.09 -19.24 -26.06
N ASP A 79 9.27 -19.20 -25.03
CA ASP A 79 8.81 -20.40 -24.31
C ASP A 79 7.66 -21.11 -25.05
N ASP A 80 7.59 -22.44 -24.91
CA ASP A 80 6.44 -23.22 -25.35
C ASP A 80 5.16 -22.81 -24.58
N LYS A 81 3.99 -22.89 -25.24
CA LYS A 81 2.68 -22.53 -24.65
C LYS A 81 2.40 -23.25 -23.32
N ASN A 82 2.88 -24.48 -23.15
CA ASN A 82 2.66 -25.24 -21.92
C ASN A 82 3.51 -24.70 -20.75
N THR A 83 4.76 -24.35 -21.03
CA THR A 83 5.71 -23.75 -20.08
C THR A 83 5.22 -22.37 -19.62
N ILE A 84 4.68 -21.57 -20.55
CA ILE A 84 4.06 -20.27 -20.25
C ILE A 84 2.93 -20.41 -19.21
N ARG A 85 2.01 -21.35 -19.43
CA ARG A 85 0.88 -21.59 -18.51
C ARG A 85 1.33 -22.03 -17.12
N GLN A 86 2.36 -22.86 -17.04
CA GLN A 86 2.92 -23.30 -15.75
C GLN A 86 3.54 -22.13 -14.99
N LYS A 87 4.40 -21.34 -15.65
CA LYS A 87 5.02 -20.15 -15.05
C LYS A 87 3.98 -19.12 -14.58
N GLU A 88 2.91 -18.90 -15.37
CA GLU A 88 1.81 -18.03 -14.97
C GLU A 88 1.09 -18.54 -13.71
N HIS A 89 0.85 -19.84 -13.61
CA HIS A 89 0.17 -20.43 -12.47
C HIS A 89 0.99 -20.25 -11.18
N GLU A 90 2.29 -20.55 -11.26
CA GLU A 90 3.24 -20.36 -10.17
C GLU A 90 3.32 -18.89 -9.73
N TRP A 91 3.42 -17.96 -10.68
CA TRP A 91 3.42 -16.53 -10.40
C TRP A 91 2.13 -16.06 -9.72
N LYS A 92 0.95 -16.48 -10.24
CA LYS A 92 -0.35 -16.15 -9.63
C LYS A 92 -0.43 -16.66 -8.19
N GLN A 93 0.10 -17.86 -7.92
CA GLN A 93 0.12 -18.44 -6.58
C GLN A 93 1.08 -17.70 -5.64
N ALA A 94 2.30 -17.39 -6.11
CA ALA A 94 3.27 -16.61 -5.34
C ALA A 94 2.73 -15.22 -5.01
N ARG A 95 2.14 -14.53 -5.99
CA ARG A 95 1.49 -13.24 -5.80
C ARG A 95 0.34 -13.31 -4.79
N ARG A 96 -0.53 -14.32 -4.91
CA ARG A 96 -1.63 -14.53 -3.96
C ARG A 96 -1.10 -14.68 -2.54
N ASN A 97 -0.04 -15.47 -2.34
CA ASN A 97 0.56 -15.66 -1.02
C ASN A 97 1.18 -14.36 -0.50
N ALA A 98 1.90 -13.61 -1.35
CA ALA A 98 2.47 -12.32 -0.97
C ALA A 98 1.39 -11.33 -0.51
N ILE A 99 0.31 -11.19 -1.29
CA ILE A 99 -0.85 -10.36 -0.92
C ILE A 99 -1.45 -10.85 0.40
N PHE A 100 -1.63 -12.16 0.57
CA PHE A 100 -2.19 -12.72 1.80
C PHE A 100 -1.33 -12.36 3.01
N HIS A 101 0.00 -12.51 2.91
CA HIS A 101 0.93 -12.19 3.98
C HIS A 101 1.05 -10.69 4.27
N SER A 102 0.82 -9.82 3.28
CA SER A 102 0.91 -8.37 3.45
C SER A 102 -0.15 -7.82 4.42
N PHE A 103 -1.27 -8.52 4.59
CA PHE A 103 -2.30 -8.19 5.58
C PHE A 103 -2.05 -8.81 6.98
N TYR A 104 -1.00 -9.62 7.16
CA TYR A 104 -0.64 -10.16 8.47
C TYR A 104 0.29 -9.19 9.20
N TYR A 105 -0.31 -8.33 10.00
CA TYR A 105 0.45 -7.49 10.92
C TYR A 105 1.04 -8.36 12.04
N HIS A 106 2.33 -8.20 12.29
CA HIS A 106 2.95 -8.86 13.41
C HIS A 106 2.62 -8.13 14.72
N GLU A 107 2.56 -8.85 15.84
CA GLU A 107 2.24 -8.25 17.15
C GLU A 107 3.21 -7.11 17.52
N TYR A 108 4.47 -7.22 17.10
CA TYR A 108 5.49 -6.20 17.37
C TYR A 108 5.25 -4.89 16.61
N GLU A 109 4.57 -4.90 15.48
CA GLU A 109 4.24 -3.68 14.71
C GLU A 109 3.21 -2.82 15.45
N ASN A 110 2.38 -3.47 16.28
CA ASN A 110 1.40 -2.79 17.15
C ASN A 110 1.96 -2.54 18.56
N LYS A 111 3.16 -3.03 18.86
CA LYS A 111 3.78 -2.84 20.17
C LYS A 111 4.33 -1.43 20.24
N ARG A 112 3.96 -0.70 21.31
CA ARG A 112 4.66 0.55 21.65
C ARG A 112 6.13 0.20 21.92
N MET A 113 6.99 0.54 20.96
CA MET A 113 8.43 0.44 21.13
C MET A 113 8.87 1.64 21.94
N ASP A 114 9.44 1.39 23.12
CA ASP A 114 10.26 2.39 23.80
C ASP A 114 11.55 2.49 23.00
N LEU A 115 11.58 3.42 22.04
CA LEU A 115 12.80 3.70 21.29
C LEU A 115 13.88 4.12 22.30
N PRO A 116 15.09 3.53 22.26
CA PRO A 116 16.20 3.97 23.09
C PRO A 116 16.69 5.33 22.55
N LEU A 117 15.92 6.38 22.81
CA LEU A 117 16.34 7.74 22.59
C LEU A 117 17.50 7.99 23.57
N PRO A 118 18.67 8.44 23.10
CA PRO A 118 19.73 8.85 24.00
C PRO A 118 19.18 9.91 24.96
N ALA A 119 19.35 9.68 26.26
CA ALA A 119 18.95 10.65 27.29
C ALA A 119 19.67 12.01 27.12
N ASP A 120 20.74 12.00 26.32
CA ASP A 120 21.72 13.07 26.17
C ASP A 120 21.59 13.80 24.81
N CYS A 121 20.45 13.67 24.10
CA CYS A 121 20.24 14.41 22.87
C CYS A 121 19.99 15.89 23.15
N GLU A 122 20.93 16.74 22.75
CA GLU A 122 20.92 18.21 22.97
C GLU A 122 19.66 18.93 22.44
N TYR A 123 18.98 18.32 21.46
CA TYR A 123 17.75 18.83 20.84
C TYR A 123 16.46 18.32 21.49
N LEU A 124 16.53 17.39 22.44
CA LEU A 124 15.38 16.97 23.23
C LEU A 124 15.32 17.76 24.54
N PRO A 125 14.13 18.26 24.94
CA PRO A 125 14.01 18.93 26.23
C PRO A 125 14.44 17.98 27.36
N LYS A 126 15.19 18.50 28.35
CA LYS A 126 15.72 17.74 29.50
C LYS A 126 14.65 16.98 30.29
N ASN A 127 13.38 17.35 30.12
CA ASN A 127 12.24 16.75 30.78
C ASN A 127 11.61 15.60 29.95
N GLY A 128 12.26 15.18 28.85
CA GLY A 128 11.71 14.29 27.84
C GLY A 128 10.73 15.02 26.91
N LEU A 129 10.42 14.42 25.76
CA LEU A 129 9.27 14.88 24.97
C LEU A 129 8.01 14.67 25.81
N PRO A 130 7.14 15.69 25.97
CA PRO A 130 5.87 15.47 26.61
C PRO A 130 5.14 14.38 25.81
N VAL A 131 4.86 13.24 26.46
CA VAL A 131 4.01 12.20 25.90
C VAL A 131 2.58 12.70 25.99
N CYS A 132 2.25 13.70 25.18
CA CYS A 132 0.88 14.10 25.00
C CYS A 132 0.22 13.13 24.00
N PRO A 133 -1.03 12.71 24.24
CA PRO A 133 -1.80 12.04 23.20
C PRO A 133 -1.83 12.96 21.97
N LEU A 134 -1.74 12.37 20.77
CA LEU A 134 -1.79 13.10 19.49
C LEU A 134 -2.96 14.07 19.40
N SER A 135 -4.06 13.79 20.11
CA SER A 135 -5.22 14.68 20.27
C SER A 135 -4.89 16.06 20.85
N LEU A 136 -3.84 16.19 21.66
CA LEU A 136 -3.40 17.44 22.28
C LEU A 136 -2.42 18.22 21.39
N VAL A 137 -1.66 17.54 20.53
CA VAL A 137 -0.70 18.19 19.61
C VAL A 137 -1.44 18.95 18.50
N CYS A 138 -2.55 18.40 18.00
CA CYS A 138 -3.37 19.07 16.98
C CYS A 138 -4.27 20.20 17.52
N ALA A 139 -4.29 20.45 18.83
CA ALA A 139 -5.08 21.52 19.45
C ALA A 139 -4.30 22.83 19.64
N LEU A 140 -3.01 22.85 19.30
CA LEU A 140 -2.10 23.99 19.46
C LEU A 140 -1.69 24.64 18.12
N ALA A 141 -2.25 24.18 17.01
CA ALA A 141 -2.14 24.81 15.69
C ALA A 141 -3.49 25.45 15.30
#